data_AF-A0A836SG00-F1
#
_entry.id   AF-A0A836SG00-F1
#
_cell.length_a   1.000
_cell.length_b   1.000
_cell.length_c   1.000
_cell.angle_alpha   90.00
_cell.angle_beta   90.00
_cell.angle_gamma   90.00
#
_symmetry.space_group_name_H-M   'P 1'
#
loop_
_entity.id
_entity.type
_entity.pdbx_description
1 polymer ?
#
loop_
_entity_poly.entity_id
_entity_poly.type
_entity_poly.pdbx_seq_one_letter_code
_entity_poly.pdbx_strand_id
1 'polypeptide(L)' 'LVHFRRLSEADIQAYIKTGEPLDKAGSYAIQGLASIFIKRIEGSYSGVMGLPLYETANLLTEMGIKVVETD' A
#
# COMPACT_ATOMS: atom_id res chain seq x y z
N LEU A 1 -9.66 -1.37 2.63
CA LEU A 1 -10.01 -0.03 2.11
C LEU A 1 -8.90 0.97 2.43
N VAL A 2 -8.65 1.91 1.53
CA VAL A 2 -7.73 3.03 1.77
C VAL A 2 -8.53 4.32 1.71
N HIS A 3 -8.55 5.07 2.81
CA HIS A 3 -9.31 6.29 2.94
C HIS A 3 -8.39 7.51 2.78
N PHE A 4 -8.63 8.28 1.73
CA PHE A 4 -7.95 9.53 1.48
C PHE A 4 -8.65 10.68 2.23
N ARG A 5 -7.89 11.72 2.57
CA ARG A 5 -8.48 13.03 2.85
C ARG A 5 -9.12 13.59 1.58
N ARG A 6 -10.01 14.57 1.74
CA ARG A 6 -10.45 15.35 0.58
C ARG A 6 -9.24 16.08 -0.01
N LEU A 7 -9.00 15.86 -1.30
CA LEU A 7 -7.96 16.55 -2.06
C LEU A 7 -8.58 17.76 -2.75
N SER A 8 -7.83 18.86 -2.75
CA SER A 8 -8.10 19.99 -3.63
C SER A 8 -7.55 19.70 -5.03
N GLU A 9 -8.00 20.46 -6.02
CA GLU A 9 -7.43 20.39 -7.37
C GLU A 9 -5.92 20.68 -7.34
N ALA A 10 -5.49 21.63 -6.51
CA ALA A 10 -4.07 21.96 -6.34
C ALA A 10 -3.26 20.78 -5.80
N ASP A 11 -3.79 20.02 -4.84
CA ASP A 11 -3.14 18.80 -4.33
C ASP A 11 -2.95 17.77 -5.44
N ILE A 12 -4.00 17.54 -6.25
CA ILE A 12 -4.00 16.56 -7.33
C ILE A 12 -2.98 16.97 -8.40
N GLN A 13 -3.00 18.23 -8.85
CA GLN A 13 -2.07 18.74 -9.85
C GLN A 13 -0.62 18.71 -9.36
N ALA A 14 -0.37 19.05 -8.10
CA ALA A 14 0.95 18.95 -7.51
C ALA A 14 1.45 17.51 -7.48
N TYR A 15 0.59 16.56 -7.13
CA TYR A 15 0.93 15.14 -7.08
C TYR A 15 1.20 14.56 -8.47
N ILE A 16 0.39 14.88 -9.49
CA ILE A 16 0.61 14.45 -10.88
C ILE A 16 1.98 14.91 -11.39
N LYS A 17 2.38 16.15 -11.07
CA LYS A 17 3.69 16.70 -11.46
C LYS A 17 4.89 15.92 -10.91
N THR A 18 4.71 15.12 -9.86
CA THR A 18 5.79 14.27 -9.30
C THR A 18 6.11 13.07 -10.19
N GLY A 19 5.20 12.67 -11.08
CA GLY A 19 5.32 11.45 -11.88
C GLY A 19 5.01 10.15 -11.13
N GLU A 20 4.96 10.14 -9.79
CA GLU A 20 4.61 8.97 -8.98
C GLU A 20 3.29 8.28 -9.38
N PRO A 21 2.20 8.97 -9.73
CA PRO A 21 0.94 8.29 -10.03
C PRO A 21 0.89 7.59 -11.40
N LEU A 22 1.86 7.83 -12.29
CA LEU A 22 1.73 7.48 -13.72
C LEU A 22 1.79 5.99 -14.01
N ASP A 23 2.49 5.21 -13.18
CA ASP A 23 2.69 3.77 -13.33
C ASP A 23 2.05 2.98 -12.17
N LYS A 24 1.09 3.57 -11.46
CA LYS A 24 0.47 3.00 -10.26
C LYS A 24 -1.02 2.75 -10.47
N ALA A 25 -1.48 1.55 -10.09
CA ALA A 25 -2.91 1.24 -10.10
C ALA A 25 -3.66 2.18 -9.16
N GLY A 26 -4.74 2.81 -9.65
CA GLY A 26 -5.46 3.84 -8.89
C GLY A 26 -4.71 5.16 -8.74
N SER A 27 -3.59 5.35 -9.46
CA SER A 27 -2.81 6.58 -9.50
C SER A 27 -2.30 7.02 -8.12
N TYR A 28 -1.88 6.08 -7.27
CA TYR A 28 -1.19 6.39 -6.02
C TYR A 28 -0.27 5.25 -5.56
N ALA A 29 0.78 5.58 -4.80
CA ALA A 29 1.61 4.60 -4.10
C ALA A 29 1.48 4.76 -2.58
N ILE A 30 1.07 3.71 -1.87
CA ILE A 30 0.81 3.75 -0.42
C ILE A 30 2.08 3.98 0.42
N GLN A 31 3.24 3.56 -0.10
CA GLN A 31 4.57 3.77 0.44
C GLN A 31 5.27 5.03 -0.10
N GLY A 32 4.62 5.76 -1.01
CA GLY A 32 5.17 6.92 -1.70
C GLY A 32 4.66 8.25 -1.16
N LEU A 33 4.78 9.29 -1.97
CA LEU A 33 4.32 10.66 -1.69
C LEU A 33 2.82 10.70 -1.43
N ALA A 34 2.01 9.83 -2.05
CA ALA A 34 0.58 9.76 -1.76
C ALA A 34 0.25 9.41 -0.30
N SER A 35 1.20 8.87 0.49
CA SER A 35 1.00 8.58 1.92
C SER A 35 0.52 9.80 2.71
N ILE A 36 0.91 11.02 2.33
CA ILE A 36 0.48 12.27 3.01
C ILE A 36 -1.02 12.57 2.82
N PHE A 37 -1.67 11.89 1.87
CA PHE A 37 -3.10 12.03 1.59
C PHE A 37 -3.94 10.95 2.28
N ILE A 38 -3.33 9.88 2.78
CA ILE A 38 -4.02 8.72 3.33
C ILE A 38 -4.31 8.98 4.82
N LYS A 39 -5.60 9.02 5.18
CA LYS A 39 -6.05 9.20 6.55
C LYS A 39 -6.10 7.90 7.33
N ARG A 40 -6.47 6.80 6.66
CA ARG A 40 -6.75 5.52 7.31
C ARG A 40 -6.68 4.38 6.31
N ILE A 41 -6.17 3.24 6.76
CA ILE A 41 -6.23 1.97 6.03
C ILE A 41 -7.03 1.00 6.89
N GLU A 42 -7.96 0.29 6.26
CA GLU A 42 -8.70 -0.81 6.85
C GLU A 42 -8.34 -2.09 6.11
N GLY A 43 -7.71 -3.05 6.77
CA GLY A 43 -7.21 -4.29 6.17
C GLY A 43 -5.69 -4.33 6.07
N SER A 44 -5.17 -5.11 5.13
CA SER A 44 -3.73 -5.41 5.03
C SER A 44 -2.96 -4.36 4.23
N TYR A 45 -2.05 -3.62 4.87
CA TYR A 45 -1.12 -2.71 4.18
C TYR A 45 -0.26 -3.45 3.15
N SER A 46 0.29 -4.61 3.52
CA SER A 46 1.08 -5.43 2.60
C SER A 46 0.23 -5.98 1.46
N GLY A 47 -1.05 -6.28 1.72
CA GLY A 47 -2.03 -6.57 0.68
C GLY A 47 -2.19 -5.43 -0.32
N VAL A 48 -2.25 -4.17 0.13
CA VAL A 48 -2.29 -3.00 -0.76
C VAL A 48 -0.98 -2.85 -1.55
N MET A 49 0.16 -3.18 -0.94
CA MET A 49 1.47 -3.21 -1.62
C MET A 49 1.55 -4.30 -2.71
N GLY A 50 0.65 -5.29 -2.70
CA GLY A 50 0.53 -6.35 -3.71
C GLY A 50 0.73 -7.78 -3.18
N LEU A 51 1.12 -7.97 -1.92
CA LEU A 51 1.24 -9.30 -1.31
C LEU A 51 0.79 -9.27 0.16
N PRO A 52 -0.36 -9.88 0.51
CA PRO A 52 -0.87 -9.90 1.88
C PRO A 52 0.00 -10.80 2.77
N LEU A 53 1.01 -10.22 3.42
CA LEU A 53 2.07 -10.97 4.09
C LEU A 53 1.58 -11.84 5.26
N TYR A 54 0.53 -11.41 5.99
CA TYR A 54 -0.01 -12.19 7.10
C TYR A 54 -0.60 -13.51 6.59
N GLU A 55 -1.49 -13.42 5.61
CA GLU A 55 -2.14 -14.56 4.96
C GLU A 55 -1.12 -15.42 4.20
N THR A 56 -0.17 -14.79 3.50
CA THR A 56 0.92 -15.49 2.80
C THR A 56 1.78 -16.29 3.78
N ALA A 57 2.15 -15.70 4.92
CA ALA A 57 2.96 -16.38 5.93
C ALA A 57 2.21 -17.57 6.56
N ASN A 58 0.91 -17.43 6.81
CA ASN A 58 0.08 -18.52 7.31
C ASN A 58 0.04 -19.67 6.30
N LEU A 59 -0.21 -19.39 5.02
CA LEU A 59 -0.23 -20.42 3.96
C LEU A 59 1.13 -21.12 3.80
N LEU A 60 2.24 -20.38 3.84
CA LEU A 60 3.58 -20.96 3.79
C LEU A 60 3.84 -21.88 4.99
N THR A 61 3.40 -21.46 6.18
CA THR A 61 3.53 -22.26 7.40
C THR A 61 2.71 -23.56 7.32
N GLU A 62 1.49 -23.50 6.78
CA GLU A 62 0.65 -24.68 6.51
C GLU A 62 1.32 -25.67 5.53
N MET A 63 2.14 -25.16 4.61
CA MET A 63 2.97 -25.96 3.70
C MET A 63 4.29 -26.44 4.32
N GLY A 64 4.54 -26.18 5.61
CA GLY A 64 5.76 -26.57 6.32
C GLY A 64 6.96 -25.67 6.05
N ILE A 65 6.76 -24.50 5.45
CA ILE A 65 7.82 -23.52 5.16
C ILE A 65 7.89 -22.53 6.33
N LYS A 66 9.05 -22.43 6.99
CA LYS A 66 9.28 -21.44 8.06
C LYS A 66 9.49 -20.06 7.45
N VAL A 67 8.74 -19.07 7.95
CA VAL A 67 8.77 -17.69 7.43
C VAL A 67 9.61 -16.75 8.30
N VAL A 68 9.74 -17.07 9.59
CA VAL A 68 10.62 -16.38 10.52
C VAL A 68 11.56 -17.42 11.11
N GLU A 69 12.85 -17.19 10.96
CA GLU A 69 13.90 -17.97 11.62
C GLU A 69 14.34 -17.20 12.87
N THR A 70 14.50 -17.94 13.96
CA THR A 70 15.16 -17.45 15.17
C THR A 70 16.46 -18.22 15.30
N ASP A 71 17.56 -17.50 15.47
CA ASP A 71 18.88 -18.08 15.77
C ASP A 71 18.86 -18.95 17.03
#